data_AF-A0A838F3N2-F1
#
_entry.id   AF-A0A838F3N2-F1
#
_cell.length_a   1.000
_cell.length_b   1.000
_cell.length_c   1.000
_cell.angle_alpha   90.00
_cell.angle_beta   90.00
_cell.angle_gamma   90.00
#
_symmetry.space_group_name_H-M   'P 1'
#
loop_
_entity.id
_entity.type
_entity.pdbx_description
1 polymer ?
#
loop_
_entity_poly.entity_id
_entity_poly.type
_entity_poly.pdbx_seq_one_letter_code
_entity_poly.pdbx_strand_id
1 'polypeptide(L)'
;MAKGDIILITFPFTDLSGNKLRPSTVLADFNQDIIVAFITTQLKWQEQTDQLLTQALHSGIKKPSLIRLSKLATLDKSLIKGRMGSLTIEQIKSLR
;
A
#
# COMPACT_ATOMS: atom_id res chain seq x y z
N MET A 1 8.40 -4.99 9.86
CA MET A 1 7.75 -3.78 9.30
C MET A 1 6.52 -3.47 10.15
N ALA A 2 6.18 -2.20 10.31
CA ALA A 2 5.03 -1.81 11.12
C ALA A 2 3.79 -1.58 10.25
N LYS A 3 2.60 -1.81 10.81
CA LYS A 3 1.35 -1.39 10.16
C LYS A 3 1.42 0.11 9.85
N GLY A 4 1.11 0.47 8.61
CA GLY A 4 1.20 1.83 8.10
C GLY A 4 2.52 2.16 7.40
N ASP A 5 3.54 1.30 7.42
CA ASP A 5 4.72 1.49 6.59
C ASP A 5 4.34 1.53 5.11
N ILE A 6 4.93 2.45 4.35
CA ILE A 6 4.79 2.53 2.89
C ILE A 6 6.05 1.93 2.27
N ILE A 7 5.85 0.91 1.47
CA ILE A 7 6.90 0.12 0.84
C ILE A 7 6.75 0.11 -0.67
N LEU A 8 7.83 -0.15 -1.37
CA LEU A 8 7.82 -0.46 -2.79
C LEU A 8 7.92 -1.98 -2.94
N ILE A 9 6.92 -2.61 -3.53
CA ILE A 9 6.82 -4.09 -3.63
C ILE A 9 6.33 -4.50 -5.02
N THR A 10 6.77 -5.67 -5.48
CA THR A 10 6.24 -6.29 -6.70
C THR A 10 4.85 -6.84 -6.42
N PHE A 11 3.82 -6.15 -6.90
CA PHE A 11 2.42 -6.43 -6.57
C PHE A 11 1.70 -7.08 -7.77
N PRO A 12 1.02 -8.23 -7.60
CA PRO A 12 0.36 -8.95 -8.69
C PRO A 12 -0.92 -8.24 -9.16
N PHE A 13 -1.31 -8.45 -10.41
CA PHE A 13 -2.66 -8.11 -10.86
C PHE A 13 -3.69 -9.07 -10.25
N THR A 14 -4.94 -8.64 -10.13
CA THR A 14 -6.01 -9.44 -9.50
C THR A 14 -6.31 -10.72 -10.27
N ASP A 15 -6.12 -10.71 -11.59
CA ASP A 15 -6.25 -11.89 -12.45
C ASP A 15 -4.98 -12.75 -12.51
N LEU A 16 -3.94 -12.39 -11.73
CA LEU A 16 -2.64 -13.06 -11.68
C LEU A 16 -1.89 -13.13 -13.02
N SER A 17 -2.33 -12.39 -14.04
CA SER A 17 -1.72 -12.39 -15.38
C SER A 17 -0.31 -11.77 -15.41
N GLY A 18 0.04 -11.01 -14.37
CA GLY A 18 1.33 -10.36 -14.26
C GLY A 18 1.48 -9.60 -12.94
N ASN A 19 2.53 -8.79 -12.87
CA ASN A 19 2.84 -7.98 -11.70
C ASN A 19 3.37 -6.60 -12.09
N LYS A 20 3.39 -5.69 -11.12
CA LYS A 20 3.96 -4.35 -11.28
C LYS A 20 4.60 -3.90 -9.97
N LEU A 21 5.70 -3.17 -10.08
CA LEU A 21 6.30 -2.48 -8.94
C LEU A 21 5.38 -1.33 -8.50
N ARG A 22 4.84 -1.41 -7.27
CA ARG A 22 3.88 -0.42 -6.75
C ARG A 22 4.20 -0.02 -5.31
N PRO A 23 4.04 1.26 -4.96
CA PRO A 23 3.91 1.67 -3.58
C PRO A 23 2.75 0.91 -2.92
N SER A 24 2.93 0.42 -1.71
CA SER A 24 1.92 -0.31 -0.94
C SER A 24 2.03 0.01 0.55
N THR A 25 0.91 0.03 1.24
CA THR A 25 0.86 0.17 2.70
C THR A 25 0.84 -1.20 3.36
N VAL A 26 1.67 -1.40 4.37
CA VAL A 26 1.68 -2.59 5.24
C VAL A 26 0.47 -2.57 6.16
N LEU A 27 -0.32 -3.63 6.14
CA LEU A 27 -1.48 -3.82 7.02
C LEU A 27 -1.19 -4.80 8.15
N ALA A 28 -0.43 -5.86 7.86
CA ALA A 28 0.06 -6.83 8.84
C ALA A 28 1.43 -7.36 8.41
N ASP A 29 2.25 -7.71 9.39
CA ASP A 29 3.60 -8.24 9.21
C ASP A 29 3.72 -9.59 9.93
N PHE A 30 4.13 -10.62 9.20
CA PHE A 30 4.34 -11.98 9.73
C PHE A 30 5.82 -12.34 9.65
N ASN A 31 6.21 -13.61 9.78
CA ASN A 31 7.62 -13.97 9.71
C ASN A 31 8.18 -13.75 8.29
N GLN A 32 7.68 -14.49 7.31
CA GLN A 32 8.11 -14.44 5.91
C GLN A 32 7.15 -13.64 5.01
N ASP A 33 5.89 -13.51 5.44
CA ASP A 33 4.84 -12.87 4.66
C ASP A 33 4.48 -11.48 5.18
N ILE A 34 3.85 -10.69 4.32
CA ILE A 34 3.30 -9.39 4.64
C ILE A 34 1.93 -9.22 3.96
N ILE A 35 0.95 -8.66 4.66
CA ILE A 35 -0.32 -8.25 4.05
C ILE A 35 -0.23 -6.77 3.71
N VAL A 36 -0.50 -6.44 2.44
CA VAL A 36 -0.37 -5.09 1.91
C VAL A 36 -1.58 -4.69 1.07
N ALA A 37 -1.86 -3.39 1.04
CA ALA A 37 -2.75 -2.76 0.07
C ALA A 37 -1.93 -1.87 -0.87
N PHE A 38 -2.12 -1.99 -2.18
CA PHE A 38 -1.37 -1.13 -3.11
C PHE A 38 -1.90 0.30 -3.12
N ILE A 39 -1.01 1.24 -3.46
CA ILE A 39 -1.31 2.65 -3.60
C ILE A 39 -1.30 3.00 -5.10
N THR A 40 -2.25 3.84 -5.55
CA THR A 40 -2.35 4.26 -6.94
C THR A 40 -2.69 5.74 -7.07
N THR A 41 -2.16 6.40 -8.10
CA THR A 41 -2.53 7.79 -8.46
C THR A 41 -3.84 7.85 -9.25
N GLN A 42 -4.45 6.72 -9.58
CA GLN A 42 -5.66 6.65 -10.41
C GLN A 42 -6.92 6.91 -9.57
N LEU A 43 -7.15 8.17 -9.20
CA LEU A 43 -8.22 8.57 -8.30
C LEU A 43 -9.63 8.19 -8.79
N LYS A 44 -9.83 8.09 -10.12
CA LYS A 44 -11.10 7.69 -10.74
C LYS A 44 -11.58 6.28 -10.35
N TRP A 45 -10.71 5.46 -9.76
CA TRP A 45 -11.08 4.11 -9.33
C TRP A 45 -11.65 4.06 -7.92
N GLN A 46 -11.65 5.16 -7.17
CA GLN A 46 -12.02 5.20 -5.76
C GLN A 46 -13.29 4.42 -5.43
N GLU A 47 -13.17 3.53 -4.45
CA GLU A 47 -14.27 2.80 -3.82
C GLU A 47 -14.48 3.30 -2.39
N GLN A 48 -15.61 2.95 -1.78
CA GLN A 48 -15.96 3.38 -0.42
C GLN A 48 -14.94 2.90 0.64
N THR A 49 -14.30 1.76 0.40
CA THR A 49 -13.27 1.22 1.28
C THR A 49 -11.94 1.94 1.13
N ASP A 50 -11.71 2.67 0.04
CA ASP A 50 -10.39 3.25 -0.22
C ASP A 50 -10.14 4.50 0.61
N GLN A 51 -8.87 4.69 0.96
CA GLN A 51 -8.44 5.87 1.67
C GLN A 51 -7.68 6.81 0.73
N LEU A 52 -8.17 8.05 0.63
CA LEU A 52 -7.46 9.12 -0.06
C LEU A 52 -6.23 9.52 0.74
N LEU A 53 -5.09 9.53 0.06
CA LEU A 53 -3.82 9.97 0.59
C LEU A 53 -3.41 11.26 -0.12
N THR A 54 -3.39 12.36 0.61
CA THR A 54 -2.84 13.63 0.15
C THR A 54 -1.31 13.60 0.20
N GLN A 55 -0.67 14.45 -0.59
CA GLN A 55 0.79 14.57 -0.62
C GLN A 55 1.31 14.93 0.78
N ALA A 56 2.20 14.10 1.31
CA ALA A 56 2.85 14.37 2.60
C ALA A 56 4.29 13.86 2.58
N LEU A 57 5.22 14.69 3.05
CA LEU A 57 6.66 14.42 2.98
C LEU A 57 7.05 13.09 3.66
N HIS A 58 6.44 12.79 4.80
CA HIS A 58 6.70 11.57 5.60
C HIS A 58 6.22 10.27 4.93
N SER A 59 5.30 10.37 3.97
CA SER A 59 4.75 9.21 3.26
C SER A 59 5.62 8.73 2.09
N GLY A 60 6.53 9.58 1.60
CA GLY A 60 7.27 9.36 0.35
C GLY A 60 6.41 9.49 -0.92
N ILE A 61 5.11 9.74 -0.79
CA ILE A 61 4.18 9.88 -1.90
C ILE A 61 4.16 11.33 -2.41
N LYS A 62 4.44 11.48 -3.70
CA LYS A 62 4.60 12.78 -4.38
C LYS A 62 3.35 13.29 -5.08
N LYS A 63 2.25 12.54 -5.14
CA LYS A 63 1.00 12.92 -5.81
C LYS A 63 -0.20 12.41 -5.01
N PRO A 64 -1.36 13.09 -5.03
CA PRO A 64 -2.59 12.55 -4.46
C PRO A 64 -2.83 11.12 -4.97
N SER A 65 -3.08 10.19 -4.06
CA SER A 65 -3.16 8.77 -4.35
C SER A 65 -4.24 8.11 -3.51
N LEU A 66 -4.67 6.91 -3.89
CA LEU A 66 -5.59 6.06 -3.13
C LEU A 66 -4.84 4.87 -2.56
N ILE A 67 -5.08 4.55 -1.29
CA ILE A 67 -4.80 3.23 -0.72
C ILE A 67 -5.99 2.33 -1.08
N ARG A 68 -5.73 1.30 -1.88
CA ARG A 68 -6.76 0.40 -2.43
C ARG A 68 -7.10 -0.72 -1.45
N LEU A 69 -7.88 -0.43 -0.42
CA LEU A 69 -8.22 -1.41 0.63
C LEU A 69 -9.10 -2.57 0.13
N SER A 70 -9.77 -2.41 -1.01
CA SER A 70 -10.44 -3.53 -1.69
C SER A 70 -9.50 -4.48 -2.44
N LYS A 71 -8.19 -4.18 -2.49
CA LYS A 71 -7.18 -4.92 -3.25
C LYS A 71 -5.99 -5.28 -2.37
N LEU A 72 -6.21 -6.26 -1.50
CA LEU A 72 -5.20 -6.78 -0.57
C LEU A 72 -4.45 -7.96 -1.18
N ALA A 73 -3.20 -8.12 -0.78
CA ALA A 73 -2.41 -9.31 -1.08
C ALA A 73 -1.53 -9.70 0.10
N THR A 74 -1.44 -11.00 0.36
CA THR A 74 -0.40 -11.60 1.20
C THR A 74 0.77 -11.97 0.30
N LEU A 75 1.94 -11.41 0.58
CA LEU A 75 3.10 -11.52 -0.30
C LEU A 75 4.36 -11.89 0.51
N ASP A 76 5.26 -12.64 -0.11
CA ASP A 76 6.57 -12.94 0.45
C ASP A 76 7.41 -11.65 0.55
N LYS A 77 8.08 -11.45 1.69
CA LYS A 77 8.90 -10.25 1.96
C LYS A 77 10.05 -10.06 0.99
N SER A 78 10.54 -11.10 0.31
CA SER A 78 11.57 -11.00 -0.73
C SER A 78 11.12 -10.15 -1.93
N LEU A 79 9.81 -9.96 -2.12
CA LEU A 79 9.26 -9.10 -3.17
C LEU A 79 9.41 -7.60 -2.87
N ILE A 80 9.74 -7.23 -1.63
CA ILE A 80 9.93 -5.86 -1.17
C ILE A 80 11.24 -5.32 -1.76
N LYS A 81 11.17 -4.15 -2.40
CA LYS A 81 12.32 -3.45 -2.97
C LYS A 81 12.84 -2.33 -2.08
N GLY A 82 12.05 -1.85 -1.12
CA GLY A 82 12.49 -0.88 -0.14
C GLY A 82 11.34 -0.20 0.60
N ARG A 83 11.67 0.51 1.69
CA ARG A 83 10.73 1.34 2.45
C ARG A 83 10.85 2.79 1.96
N MET A 84 9.70 3.45 1.75
CA MET A 84 9.64 4.83 1.25
C MET A 84 9.17 5.83 2.31
N GLY A 85 8.40 5.38 3.29
CA GLY A 85 7.84 6.24 4.32
C GLY A 85 6.86 5.49 5.19
N SER A 86 5.95 6.22 5.83
CA SER A 86 4.87 5.65 6.64
C SER A 86 3.65 6.56 6.63
N LEU A 87 2.51 6.01 7.01
CA LEU A 87 1.29 6.75 7.31
C LEU A 87 1.37 7.42 8.68
N THR A 88 0.57 8.47 8.89
CA THR A 88 0.33 9.02 10.22
C THR A 88 -0.53 8.08 11.06
N ILE A 89 -0.54 8.28 12.38
CA ILE A 89 -1.40 7.51 13.30
C ILE A 89 -2.88 7.67 12.95
N GLU A 90 -3.30 8.87 12.57
CA GLU A 90 -4.69 9.13 12.16
C GLU A 90 -5.05 8.36 10.89
N GLN A 91 -4.16 8.37 9.90
CA GLN A 91 -4.33 7.61 8.67
C GLN A 91 -4.37 6.11 8.93
N ILE A 92 -3.58 5.59 9.88
CA ILE A 92 -3.60 4.17 10.26
C ILE A 92 -4.92 3.79 10.93
N LYS A 93 -5.47 4.67 11.78
CA LYS A 93 -6.76 4.47 12.45
C LYS A 93 -7.95 4.51 11.50
N SER A 94 -7.84 5.22 10.37
CA SER A 94 -8.89 5.26 9.35
C SER A 94 -8.89 4.06 8.40
N LEU A 95 -7.83 3.24 8.41
CA LEU A 95 -7.81 1.96 7.70
C LEU A 95 -8.81 1.01 8.39
N ARG A 96 -9.96 0.77 7.75
CA ARG A 96 -11.05 -0.09 8.25
C ARG A 96 -11.31 -1.23 7.28
#